data_AF-A0A955FZ98-F1
#
_entry.id   AF-A0A955FZ98-F1
#
_cell.length_a   1.000
_cell.length_b   1.000
_cell.length_c   1.000
_cell.angle_alpha   90.00
_cell.angle_beta   90.00
_cell.angle_gamma   90.00
#
_symmetry.space_group_name_H-M   'P 1'
#
loop_
_entity.id
_entity.type
_entity.pdbx_description
1 polymer ?
#
loop_
_entity_poly.entity_id
_entity_poly.type
_entity_poly.pdbx_seq_one_letter_code
_entity_poly.pdbx_strand_id
1 'polypeptide(L)'
;MNPWEQKLNDSGLLAAAQAVESQLDTYREAELSIEDRGYLERIRTVNELVLNIAQHADPKLINYSALQAIVPNLNNITSYLGSWDSGNSPTYLSTHALGQLDSILQQLPLLVAAMNVPEARAAITSLRRSAARQKQSLMK
;
A
#
# COMPACT_ATOMS: atom_id res chain seq x y z
N MET A 1 9.29 25.81 -3.71
CA MET A 1 8.65 24.57 -4.16
C MET A 1 8.56 24.62 -5.68
N ASN A 2 9.10 23.62 -6.37
CA ASN A 2 9.04 23.54 -7.83
C ASN A 2 7.65 23.05 -8.30
N PRO A 3 7.26 23.27 -9.57
CA PRO A 3 5.92 22.90 -10.05
C PRO A 3 5.58 21.41 -9.90
N TRP A 4 6.56 20.52 -9.94
CA TRP A 4 6.37 19.08 -9.79
C TRP A 4 6.21 18.66 -8.32
N GLU A 5 6.98 19.27 -7.41
CA GLU A 5 6.77 19.11 -5.96
C GLU A 5 5.36 19.55 -5.57
N GLN A 6 4.91 20.70 -6.08
CA GLN A 6 3.55 21.17 -5.85
C GLN A 6 2.53 20.18 -6.40
N LYS A 7 2.71 19.71 -7.64
CA LYS A 7 1.80 18.76 -8.26
C LYS A 7 1.70 17.43 -7.49
N LEU A 8 2.80 16.94 -6.94
CA LEU A 8 2.81 15.75 -6.08
C LEU A 8 2.09 16.00 -4.76
N ASN A 9 2.32 17.15 -4.11
CA ASN A 9 1.62 17.54 -2.88
C ASN A 9 0.11 17.67 -3.10
N ASP A 10 -0.29 18.33 -4.19
CA ASP A 10 -1.70 18.55 -4.55
C ASP A 10 -2.39 17.25 -5.03
N SER A 11 -1.62 16.19 -5.30
CA SER A 11 -2.16 14.92 -5.78
C SER A 11 -2.91 14.11 -4.72
N GLY A 12 -2.70 14.43 -3.43
CA GLY A 12 -3.29 13.70 -2.32
C GLY A 12 -2.66 12.34 -2.01
N LEU A 13 -1.61 11.93 -2.72
CA LEU A 13 -0.97 10.62 -2.53
C LEU A 13 -0.47 10.40 -1.10
N LEU A 14 0.30 11.36 -0.56
CA LEU A 14 0.84 11.26 0.78
C LEU A 14 -0.27 11.20 1.83
N ALA A 15 -1.28 12.06 1.71
CA ALA A 15 -2.42 12.11 2.64
C ALA A 15 -3.22 10.80 2.63
N ALA A 16 -3.51 10.25 1.44
CA ALA A 16 -4.23 8.98 1.31
C ALA A 16 -3.44 7.80 1.91
N ALA A 17 -2.13 7.74 1.65
CA ALA A 17 -1.28 6.69 2.20
C ALA A 17 -1.12 6.80 3.72
N GLN A 18 -1.00 8.01 4.26
CA GLN A 18 -0.98 8.27 5.70
C GLN A 18 -2.31 7.91 6.38
N ALA A 19 -3.45 8.12 5.70
CA ALA A 19 -4.76 7.72 6.23
C ALA A 19 -4.87 6.19 6.36
N VAL A 20 -4.35 5.43 5.39
CA VAL A 20 -4.26 3.96 5.49
C VAL A 20 -3.35 3.55 6.65
N GLU A 21 -2.14 4.12 6.75
CA GLU A 21 -1.19 3.82 7.84
C GLU A 21 -1.80 4.11 9.22
N SER A 22 -2.38 5.29 9.39
CA SER A 22 -3.03 5.69 10.64
C SER A 22 -4.18 4.77 11.01
N GLN A 23 -4.96 4.29 10.03
CA GLN A 23 -6.06 3.35 10.30
C GLN A 23 -5.51 1.99 10.75
N LEU A 24 -4.46 1.48 10.09
CA LEU A 24 -3.83 0.20 10.44
C LEU A 24 -3.23 0.22 11.85
N ASP A 25 -2.69 1.36 12.29
CA ASP A 25 -2.10 1.52 13.63
C ASP A 25 -3.15 1.54 14.76
N THR A 26 -4.45 1.67 14.44
CA THR A 26 -5.51 1.55 15.44
C THR A 26 -5.78 0.11 15.87
N TYR A 27 -5.40 -0.87 15.06
CA TYR A 27 -5.75 -2.27 15.27
C TYR A 27 -4.78 -2.98 16.21
N ARG A 28 -5.34 -3.65 17.22
CA ARG A 28 -4.57 -4.46 18.16
C ARG A 28 -4.38 -5.86 17.60
N GLU A 29 -3.21 -6.13 17.02
CA GLU A 29 -2.90 -7.41 16.37
C GLU A 29 -3.18 -8.64 17.25
N ALA A 30 -2.99 -8.55 18.57
CA ALA A 30 -3.24 -9.64 19.50
C ALA A 30 -4.72 -10.06 19.59
N GLU A 31 -5.64 -9.18 19.22
CA GLU A 31 -7.09 -9.40 19.26
C GLU A 31 -7.63 -9.94 17.93
N LEU A 32 -6.79 -10.00 16.89
CA LEU A 32 -7.19 -10.36 15.53
C LEU A 32 -6.96 -11.83 15.20
N SER A 33 -7.80 -12.36 14.30
CA SER A 33 -7.60 -13.67 13.72
C SER A 33 -6.25 -13.75 12.98
N ILE A 34 -5.73 -14.98 12.78
CA ILE A 34 -4.49 -15.17 11.99
C ILE A 34 -4.69 -14.67 10.55
N GLU A 35 -5.88 -14.90 10.00
CA GLU A 35 -6.22 -14.54 8.63
C GLU A 35 -6.28 -13.02 8.45
N ASP A 36 -7.00 -12.32 9.32
CA ASP A 36 -7.12 -10.85 9.26
C ASP A 36 -5.76 -10.17 9.42
N ARG A 37 -4.92 -10.67 10.34
CA ARG A 37 -3.53 -10.20 10.47
C ARG A 37 -2.76 -10.34 9.16
N GLY A 38 -2.90 -11.48 8.46
CA GLY A 38 -2.26 -11.69 7.18
C GLY A 38 -2.71 -10.68 6.11
N TYR A 39 -4.00 -10.33 6.08
CA TYR A 39 -4.53 -9.33 5.17
C TYR A 39 -4.07 -7.92 5.50
N LEU A 40 -4.12 -7.52 6.77
CA LEU A 40 -3.66 -6.20 7.21
C LEU A 40 -2.16 -6.01 6.98
N GLU A 41 -1.34 -7.03 7.25
CA GLU A 41 0.11 -6.97 7.00
C GLU A 41 0.43 -6.79 5.52
N ARG A 42 -0.34 -7.45 4.65
CA ARG A 42 -0.21 -7.25 3.20
C ARG A 42 -0.56 -5.83 2.80
N ILE A 43 -1.63 -5.25 3.37
CA ILE A 43 -2.02 -3.85 3.12
C ILE A 43 -0.92 -2.90 3.61
N ARG A 44 -0.42 -3.09 4.84
CA ARG A 44 0.67 -2.31 5.45
C ARG A 44 1.89 -2.28 4.55
N THR A 45 2.38 -3.45 4.14
CA THR A 45 3.56 -3.61 3.29
C THR A 45 3.45 -2.81 1.98
N VAL A 46 2.30 -2.88 1.30
CA VAL A 46 2.11 -2.16 0.03
C VAL A 46 1.96 -0.66 0.26
N ASN A 47 1.29 -0.25 1.34
CA ASN A 47 1.15 1.16 1.69
C ASN A 47 2.50 1.80 2.05
N GLU A 48 3.39 1.09 2.74
CA GLU A 48 4.76 1.53 3.03
C GLU A 48 5.57 1.79 1.74
N LEU A 49 5.40 0.95 0.72
CA LEU A 49 6.02 1.20 -0.58
C LEU A 49 5.51 2.48 -1.23
N VAL A 50 4.20 2.74 -1.13
CA VAL A 50 3.60 3.98 -1.64
C VAL A 50 4.11 5.20 -0.85
N LEU A 51 4.18 5.12 0.48
CA LEU A 51 4.72 6.17 1.34
C LEU A 51 6.17 6.50 0.99
N ASN A 52 7.00 5.46 0.82
CA ASN A 52 8.40 5.62 0.43
C ASN A 52 8.53 6.35 -0.92
N ILE A 53 7.72 5.96 -1.92
CA ILE A 53 7.66 6.66 -3.20
C ILE A 53 7.23 8.12 -3.02
N ALA A 54 6.17 8.38 -2.24
CA ALA A 54 5.65 9.72 -2.01
C ALA A 54 6.67 10.65 -1.32
N GLN A 55 7.51 10.10 -0.43
CA GLN A 55 8.47 10.86 0.36
C GLN A 55 9.84 11.04 -0.32
N HIS A 56 10.25 10.10 -1.17
CA HIS A 56 11.64 10.01 -1.63
C HIS A 56 11.82 10.00 -3.15
N ALA A 57 10.77 9.79 -3.94
CA ALA A 57 10.89 9.84 -5.40
C ALA A 57 11.09 11.28 -5.90
N ASP A 58 11.90 11.46 -6.94
CA ASP A 58 11.97 12.75 -7.65
C ASP A 58 10.58 13.04 -8.28
N PRO A 59 9.88 14.13 -7.89
CA PRO A 59 8.55 14.46 -8.41
C PRO A 59 8.48 14.61 -9.94
N LYS A 60 9.61 14.85 -10.61
CA LYS A 60 9.72 14.92 -12.07
C LYS A 60 9.66 13.55 -12.75
N LEU A 61 9.95 12.48 -12.01
CA LEU A 61 9.97 11.10 -12.51
C LEU A 61 8.68 10.32 -12.17
N ILE A 62 7.76 10.94 -11.43
CA ILE A 62 6.45 10.37 -11.13
C ILE A 62 5.60 10.32 -12.39
N ASN A 63 5.03 9.14 -12.65
CA ASN A 63 3.96 8.98 -13.62
C ASN A 63 2.60 9.35 -12.99
N TYR A 64 2.16 10.57 -13.26
CA TYR A 64 0.94 11.11 -12.67
C TYR A 64 -0.35 10.41 -13.13
N SER A 65 -0.36 9.70 -14.26
CA SER A 65 -1.55 8.93 -14.66
C SER A 65 -1.71 7.66 -13.82
N ALA A 66 -0.61 6.98 -13.51
CA ALA A 66 -0.62 5.85 -12.57
C ALA A 66 -1.00 6.32 -11.16
N LEU A 67 -0.53 7.50 -10.75
CA LEU A 67 -0.90 8.11 -9.47
C LEU A 67 -2.41 8.34 -9.36
N GLN A 68 -3.05 8.87 -10.42
CA GLN A 68 -4.51 9.10 -10.46
C GLN A 68 -5.32 7.81 -10.25
N ALA A 69 -4.76 6.64 -10.55
CA ALA A 69 -5.39 5.36 -10.26
C ALA A 69 -5.13 4.86 -8.83
N ILE A 70 -3.97 5.19 -8.23
CA ILE A 70 -3.58 4.72 -6.89
C ILE A 70 -4.34 5.46 -5.78
N VAL A 71 -4.49 6.79 -5.88
CA VAL A 71 -5.10 7.59 -4.80
C VAL A 71 -6.54 7.15 -4.48
N PRO A 72 -7.44 6.96 -5.45
CA PRO A 72 -8.79 6.45 -5.16
C PRO A 72 -8.78 5.08 -4.50
N ASN A 73 -7.88 4.18 -4.92
CA ASN A 73 -7.78 2.84 -4.34
C ASN A 73 -7.34 2.89 -2.87
N LEU A 74 -6.42 3.78 -2.49
CA LEU A 74 -6.03 3.99 -1.10
C LEU A 74 -7.19 4.50 -0.25
N ASN A 75 -7.93 5.50 -0.74
CA ASN A 75 -9.10 6.03 -0.05
C ASN A 75 -10.19 4.94 0.15
N ASN A 76 -10.39 4.10 -0.86
CA ASN A 76 -11.30 2.96 -0.77
C ASN A 76 -10.81 1.94 0.27
N ILE A 77 -9.51 1.65 0.33
CA ILE A 77 -8.92 0.79 1.37
C ILE A 77 -9.24 1.35 2.75
N THR A 78 -9.01 2.63 3.02
CA THR A 78 -9.35 3.26 4.31
C THR A 78 -10.84 3.10 4.64
N SER A 79 -11.73 3.33 3.68
CA SER A 79 -13.18 3.16 3.87
C SER A 79 -13.58 1.71 4.17
N TYR A 80 -12.95 0.74 3.51
CA TYR A 80 -13.23 -0.67 3.72
C TYR A 80 -12.65 -1.20 5.03
N LEU A 81 -11.48 -0.72 5.43
CA LEU A 81 -10.92 -0.97 6.76
C LEU A 81 -11.88 -0.49 7.86
N GLY A 82 -12.43 0.72 7.74
CA GLY A 82 -13.43 1.22 8.68
C GLY A 82 -14.74 0.41 8.68
N SER A 83 -15.18 -0.06 7.50
CA SER A 83 -16.40 -0.89 7.38
C SER A 83 -16.21 -2.29 7.95
N TRP A 84 -15.02 -2.86 7.81
CA TRP A 84 -14.66 -4.13 8.42
C TRP A 84 -14.58 -4.01 9.95
N ASP A 85 -13.90 -2.97 10.45
CA ASP A 85 -13.74 -2.70 11.88
C ASP A 85 -15.07 -2.45 12.60
N SER A 86 -16.05 -1.83 11.92
CA SER A 86 -17.40 -1.64 12.48
C SER A 86 -18.23 -2.94 12.57
N GLY A 87 -17.64 -4.10 12.26
CA GLY A 87 -18.28 -5.40 12.36
C GLY A 87 -19.25 -5.74 11.22
N ASN A 88 -19.22 -4.99 10.09
CA ASN A 88 -20.19 -5.21 9.02
C ASN A 88 -19.99 -6.58 8.33
N SER A 89 -18.78 -6.88 7.87
CA SER A 89 -18.46 -8.15 7.23
C SER A 89 -16.95 -8.36 7.05
N PRO A 90 -16.43 -9.59 7.23
CA PRO A 90 -15.06 -9.94 6.86
C PRO A 90 -14.72 -9.68 5.39
N THR A 91 -15.71 -9.67 4.49
CA THR A 91 -15.50 -9.45 3.04
C THR A 91 -14.96 -8.06 2.71
N TYR A 92 -15.21 -7.06 3.56
CA TYR A 92 -14.63 -5.73 3.39
C TYR A 92 -13.10 -5.75 3.46
N LEU A 93 -12.53 -6.57 4.33
CA LEU A 93 -11.09 -6.78 4.38
C LEU A 93 -10.63 -7.79 3.32
N SER A 94 -11.20 -9.00 3.32
CA SER A 94 -10.66 -10.14 2.53
C SER A 94 -10.88 -10.03 1.02
N THR A 95 -11.86 -9.23 0.58
CA THR A 95 -12.19 -9.08 -0.85
C THR A 95 -12.08 -7.64 -1.29
N HIS A 96 -12.76 -6.71 -0.61
CA HIS A 96 -12.84 -5.33 -1.10
C HIS A 96 -11.52 -4.58 -0.95
N ALA A 97 -10.95 -4.51 0.26
CA ALA A 97 -9.65 -3.87 0.49
C ALA A 97 -8.54 -4.56 -0.31
N LEU A 98 -8.50 -5.89 -0.34
CA LEU A 98 -7.51 -6.62 -1.14
C LEU A 98 -7.65 -6.41 -2.66
N GLY A 99 -8.87 -6.27 -3.20
CA GLY A 99 -9.05 -5.96 -4.62
C GLY A 99 -8.52 -4.57 -4.99
N GLN A 100 -8.67 -3.58 -4.11
CA GLN A 100 -8.05 -2.27 -4.28
C GLN A 100 -6.52 -2.36 -4.20
N LEU A 101 -6.01 -3.18 -3.27
CA LEU A 101 -4.58 -3.43 -3.12
C LEU A 101 -3.96 -4.05 -4.37
N ASP A 102 -4.63 -5.04 -4.97
CA ASP A 102 -4.20 -5.68 -6.21
C ASP A 102 -4.16 -4.67 -7.37
N SER A 103 -5.12 -3.75 -7.41
CA SER A 103 -5.14 -2.66 -8.38
C SER A 103 -3.96 -1.71 -8.19
N ILE A 104 -3.60 -1.37 -6.93
CA ILE A 104 -2.39 -0.58 -6.62
C ILE A 104 -1.12 -1.32 -7.07
N LEU A 105 -1.01 -2.61 -6.80
CA LEU A 105 0.15 -3.42 -7.18
C LEU A 105 0.38 -3.46 -8.69
N GLN A 106 -0.68 -3.41 -9.49
CA GLN A 106 -0.58 -3.31 -10.95
C GLN A 106 -0.05 -1.95 -11.41
N GLN A 107 -0.36 -0.87 -10.69
CA GLN A 107 0.06 0.49 -11.02
C GLN A 107 1.45 0.85 -10.48
N LEU A 108 1.88 0.25 -9.36
CA LEU A 108 3.15 0.55 -8.70
C LEU A 108 4.38 0.52 -9.62
N PRO A 109 4.57 -0.49 -10.49
CA PRO A 109 5.70 -0.51 -11.44
C PRO A 109 5.69 0.64 -12.45
N LEU A 110 4.52 1.24 -12.67
CA LEU A 110 4.33 2.36 -13.60
C LEU A 110 4.46 3.71 -12.90
N LEU A 111 4.27 3.78 -11.58
CA LEU A 111 4.21 5.01 -10.80
C LEU A 111 5.54 5.77 -10.81
N VAL A 112 6.65 5.04 -10.74
CA VAL A 112 8.00 5.57 -10.94
C VAL A 112 8.71 4.59 -11.84
N ALA A 113 9.32 5.07 -12.92
CA ALA A 113 10.19 4.24 -13.74
C ALA A 113 11.23 3.62 -12.81
N ALA A 114 11.14 2.29 -12.62
CA ALA A 114 11.80 1.55 -11.55
C ALA A 114 13.11 2.22 -11.15
N MET A 115 13.06 2.95 -10.04
CA MET A 115 14.18 3.69 -9.49
C MET A 115 15.33 2.69 -9.42
N ASN A 116 16.27 2.81 -10.34
CA ASN A 116 17.40 1.89 -10.46
C ASN A 116 18.44 2.26 -9.40
N VAL A 117 17.98 2.41 -8.17
CA VAL A 117 18.76 2.75 -7.00
C VAL A 117 18.88 1.44 -6.20
N PRO A 118 20.10 0.99 -5.85
CA PRO A 118 20.33 -0.32 -5.25
C PRO A 118 19.41 -0.66 -4.08
N GLU A 119 19.00 0.34 -3.31
CA GLU A 119 18.14 0.25 -2.13
C GLU A 119 16.72 -0.20 -2.49
N ALA A 120 16.13 0.31 -3.57
CA ALA A 120 14.81 -0.10 -4.03
C ALA A 120 14.81 -1.55 -4.55
N ARG A 121 15.89 -1.97 -5.22
CA ARG A 121 16.10 -3.37 -5.63
C ARG A 121 16.25 -4.28 -4.41
N ALA A 122 16.96 -3.84 -3.38
CA ALA A 122 17.15 -4.60 -2.15
C ALA A 122 15.83 -4.78 -1.39
N ALA A 123 15.01 -3.73 -1.28
CA ALA A 123 13.69 -3.78 -0.65
C ALA A 123 12.74 -4.74 -1.39
N ILE A 124 12.62 -4.61 -2.71
CA ILE A 124 11.77 -5.50 -3.53
C ILE A 124 12.25 -6.96 -3.46
N THR A 125 13.56 -7.18 -3.46
CA THR A 125 14.14 -8.53 -3.34
C THR A 125 13.91 -9.13 -1.96
N SER A 126 14.00 -8.31 -0.91
CA SER A 126 13.71 -8.72 0.47
C SER A 126 12.24 -9.14 0.62
N LEU A 127 11.31 -8.33 0.11
CA LEU A 127 9.87 -8.64 0.09
C LEU A 127 9.56 -9.94 -0.65
N ARG A 128 10.17 -10.15 -1.83
CA ARG A 128 10.00 -11.41 -2.59
C ARG A 128 10.52 -12.63 -1.82
N ARG A 129 11.64 -12.50 -1.10
CA ARG A 129 12.18 -13.60 -0.26
C ARG A 129 11.30 -13.86 0.95
N SER A 130 10.78 -12.81 1.59
CA SER A 130 9.87 -12.94 2.74
C SER A 130 8.60 -13.68 2.33
N ALA A 131 7.94 -13.25 1.25
CA ALA A 131 6.75 -13.90 0.72
C ALA A 131 6.99 -15.36 0.30
N ALA A 132 8.16 -15.67 -0.29
CA ALA A 132 8.52 -17.05 -0.64
C ALA A 132 8.71 -17.95 0.60
N ARG A 133 9.31 -17.42 1.68
CA ARG A 133 9.47 -18.16 2.95
C ARG A 133 8.13 -18.37 3.65
N GLN A 134 7.26 -17.37 3.62
CA GLN A 134 5.90 -17.46 4.19
C GLN A 134 5.09 -18.54 3.47
N LYS A 135 5.20 -18.61 2.13
CA LYS A 135 4.59 -19.67 1.32
C LYS A 135 5.15 -21.07 1.64
N GLN A 136 6.46 -21.20 1.90
CA GLN A 136 7.07 -22.46 2.34
C GLN A 136 6.67 -22.87 3.75
N SER A 137 6.43 -21.91 4.65
CA SER A 137 5.97 -22.15 6.01
C SER A 137 4.52 -22.64 6.07
N LEU A 138 3.68 -22.22 5.13
CA LEU A 138 2.27 -22.61 5.06
C LEU A 138 2.04 -23.95 4.32
N MET A 139 3.10 -24.53 3.74
CA MET A 139 3.07 -25.82 3.02
C MET A 139 3.69 -26.98 3.82
N LYS A 140 4.03 -26.75 5.09
CA LYS A 140 4.44 -27.77 6.06
C LYS A 140 3.32 -28.00 7.07
#